data_AF-L9KPZ7-F1
#
_entry.id   AF-L9KPZ7-F1
#
_cell.length_a   1.000
_cell.length_b   1.000
_cell.length_c   1.000
_cell.angle_alpha   90.00
_cell.angle_beta   90.00
_cell.angle_gamma   90.00
#
_symmetry.space_group_name_H-M   'P 1'
#
loop_
_entity.id
_entity.type
_entity.pdbx_description
1 polymer ?
#
loop_
_entity_poly.entity_id
_entity_poly.type
_entity_poly.pdbx_seq_one_letter_code
_entity_poly.pdbx_strand_id
1 'polypeptide(L)'
;MCESYSRSLLRVSVAQICQALGWASVQLSACHLLTDVLQRYLQQLGRGCHRYSELYGRTDPILDDVSEAFQLMGENGSVIDIRNFLGEKYEGSN
;
A
#
# COMPACT_ATOMS: atom_id res chain seq x y z
N MET A 1 -22.66 -3.93 5.76
CA MET A 1 -23.03 -2.69 5.03
C MET A 1 -22.01 -1.57 5.16
N CYS A 2 -21.18 -1.48 6.22
CA CYS A 2 -20.16 -0.42 6.32
C CYS A 2 -18.88 -0.71 5.50
N GLU A 3 -18.50 -1.98 5.35
CA GLU A 3 -17.30 -2.40 4.59
C GLU A 3 -17.38 -2.11 3.09
N SER A 4 -18.58 -1.96 2.53
CA SER A 4 -18.72 -1.56 1.12
C SER A 4 -18.26 -0.13 0.89
N TYR A 5 -18.33 0.74 1.91
CA TYR A 5 -17.84 2.11 1.81
C TYR A 5 -16.30 2.16 1.77
N SER A 6 -15.62 1.46 2.68
CA SER A 6 -14.16 1.37 2.65
C SER A 6 -13.64 0.74 1.35
N ARG A 7 -14.32 -0.30 0.84
CA ARG A 7 -14.01 -0.85 -0.50
C ARG A 7 -14.23 0.15 -1.63
N SER A 8 -15.26 0.98 -1.55
CA SER A 8 -15.50 2.02 -2.56
C SER A 8 -14.40 3.08 -2.55
N LEU A 9 -13.91 3.47 -1.37
CA LEU A 9 -12.78 4.39 -1.25
C LEU A 9 -11.48 3.79 -1.79
N LEU A 10 -11.19 2.51 -1.51
CA LEU A 10 -10.02 1.84 -2.10
C LEU A 10 -10.09 1.82 -3.63
N ARG A 11 -11.27 1.62 -4.22
CA ARG A 11 -11.46 1.72 -5.68
C ARG A 11 -11.16 3.12 -6.20
N VAL A 12 -11.59 4.16 -5.49
CA VAL A 12 -11.27 5.55 -5.86
C VAL A 12 -9.76 5.78 -5.80
N SER A 13 -9.07 5.30 -4.76
CA SER A 13 -7.61 5.42 -4.66
C SER A 13 -6.89 4.70 -5.80
N VAL A 14 -7.31 3.48 -6.16
CA VAL A 14 -6.76 2.76 -7.33
C VAL A 14 -7.00 3.54 -8.62
N ALA A 15 -8.20 4.09 -8.81
CA ALA A 15 -8.50 4.92 -9.98
C ALA A 15 -7.65 6.19 -10.04
N GLN A 16 -7.41 6.86 -8.90
CA GLN A 16 -6.51 8.02 -8.81
C GLN A 16 -5.07 7.68 -9.17
N ILE A 17 -4.57 6.52 -8.74
CA ILE A 17 -3.24 6.03 -9.12
C ILE A 17 -3.18 5.76 -10.62
N CYS A 18 -4.18 5.09 -11.20
CA CYS A 18 -4.26 4.88 -12.65
C CYS A 18 -4.31 6.21 -13.43
N GLN A 19 -5.04 7.21 -12.93
CA GLN A 19 -5.08 8.55 -13.53
C GLN A 19 -3.73 9.26 -13.46
N ALA A 20 -3.03 9.20 -12.31
CA ALA A 20 -1.70 9.79 -12.15
C ALA A 20 -0.67 9.14 -13.08
N LEU A 21 -0.83 7.85 -13.38
CA LEU A 21 -0.03 7.11 -14.36
C LEU A 21 -0.42 7.41 -15.83
N GLY A 22 -1.45 8.22 -16.07
CA GLY A 22 -1.88 8.63 -17.42
C GLY A 22 -2.84 7.67 -18.13
N TRP A 23 -3.49 6.74 -17.42
CA TRP A 23 -4.41 5.79 -18.04
C TRP A 23 -5.75 6.46 -18.39
N ALA A 24 -6.08 6.51 -19.69
CA ALA A 24 -7.33 7.09 -20.18
C ALA A 24 -8.56 6.20 -19.96
N SER A 25 -8.37 4.88 -19.89
CA SER A 25 -9.43 3.92 -19.60
C SER A 25 -8.87 2.66 -18.96
N VAL A 26 -9.66 2.04 -18.09
CA VAL A 26 -9.33 0.79 -17.40
C VAL A 26 -10.57 -0.09 -17.37
N GLN A 27 -10.38 -1.39 -17.57
CA GLN A 27 -11.47 -2.36 -17.42
C GLN A 27 -11.91 -2.43 -15.95
N LEU A 28 -13.22 -2.29 -15.70
CA LEU A 28 -13.77 -2.22 -14.34
C LEU A 28 -13.46 -3.48 -13.52
N SER A 29 -13.50 -4.66 -14.15
CA SER A 29 -13.14 -5.93 -13.49
C SER A 29 -11.68 -5.97 -13.05
N ALA A 30 -10.76 -5.41 -13.85
CA ALA A 30 -9.34 -5.30 -13.47
C ALA A 30 -9.16 -4.36 -12.28
N CYS A 31 -9.85 -3.21 -12.26
CA CYS A 31 -9.83 -2.30 -11.11
C CYS A 31 -10.37 -2.96 -9.83
N HIS A 32 -11.45 -3.76 -9.95
CA HIS A 32 -11.97 -4.54 -8.83
C HIS A 32 -10.96 -5.56 -8.30
N LEU A 33 -10.30 -6.30 -9.20
CA LEU A 33 -9.24 -7.25 -8.82
C LEU A 33 -8.06 -6.54 -8.15
N LEU A 34 -7.61 -5.40 -8.69
CA LEU A 34 -6.54 -4.60 -8.10
C LEU A 34 -6.92 -4.09 -6.70
N THR A 35 -8.18 -3.71 -6.50
CA THR A 35 -8.68 -3.31 -5.18
C THR A 35 -8.60 -4.47 -4.19
N ASP A 36 -8.99 -5.68 -4.59
CA ASP A 36 -8.91 -6.87 -3.74
C ASP A 36 -7.46 -7.28 -3.46
N VAL A 37 -6.56 -7.17 -4.44
CA VAL A 37 -5.12 -7.39 -4.27
C VAL A 37 -4.54 -6.38 -3.28
N LEU A 38 -4.84 -5.09 -3.45
CA LEU A 38 -4.39 -4.02 -2.54
C LEU A 38 -4.87 -4.27 -1.11
N GLN A 39 -6.14 -4.66 -0.94
CA GLN A 39 -6.69 -4.99 0.38
C GLN A 39 -5.93 -6.17 1.02
N ARG A 40 -5.69 -7.25 0.25
CA ARG A 40 -4.96 -8.42 0.75
C ARG A 40 -3.51 -8.10 1.08
N TYR A 41 -2.87 -7.26 0.27
CA TYR A 41 -1.51 -6.78 0.48
C TYR A 41 -1.39 -6.02 1.80
N LEU A 42 -2.27 -5.04 2.05
CA LEU A 42 -2.29 -4.29 3.33
C LEU A 42 -2.49 -5.21 4.55
N GLN A 43 -3.35 -6.21 4.41
CA GLN A 43 -3.56 -7.20 5.48
C GLN A 43 -2.36 -8.12 5.69
N GLN A 44 -1.60 -8.44 4.63
CA GLN A 44 -0.37 -9.22 4.74
C GLN A 44 0.73 -8.40 5.41
N LEU A 45 0.89 -7.14 5.02
CA LEU A 45 1.82 -6.21 5.64
C LEU A 45 1.54 -6.04 7.13
N GLY A 46 0.30 -5.75 7.51
CA GLY A 46 -0.08 -5.60 8.93
C GLY A 46 0.15 -6.88 9.75
N ARG A 47 -0.09 -8.06 9.16
CA ARG A 47 0.24 -9.35 9.80
C ARG A 47 1.75 -9.57 9.92
N GLY A 48 2.54 -9.12 8.95
CA GLY A 48 4.00 -9.12 9.02
C GLY A 48 4.49 -8.27 10.19
N CYS A 49 4.09 -7.00 10.23
CA CYS A 49 4.48 -6.08 11.31
C CYS A 49 4.08 -6.59 12.69
N HIS A 50 2.87 -7.13 12.83
CA HIS A 50 2.40 -7.68 14.10
C HIS A 50 3.23 -8.88 14.56
N ARG A 51 3.55 -9.81 13.64
CA ARG A 51 4.43 -10.95 13.97
C ARG A 51 5.83 -10.49 14.37
N TYR A 52 6.38 -9.48 13.70
CA TYR A 52 7.68 -8.91 14.07
C TYR A 52 7.64 -8.26 15.45
N SER A 53 6.63 -7.44 15.76
CA SER A 53 6.51 -6.84 17.08
C SER A 53 6.38 -7.90 18.18
N GLU A 54 5.61 -8.98 17.93
CA GLU A 54 5.44 -10.11 18.85
C GLU A 54 6.75 -10.87 19.11
N LEU A 55 7.62 -11.03 18.10
CA LEU A 55 8.94 -11.66 18.27
C LEU A 55 9.82 -10.89 19.27
N TYR A 56 9.65 -9.57 19.34
CA TYR A 56 10.33 -8.72 20.33
C TYR A 56 9.58 -8.59 21.66
N GLY A 57 8.46 -9.32 21.84
CA GLY A 57 7.62 -9.25 23.04
C GLY A 57 6.87 -7.91 23.17
N ARG A 58 6.74 -7.15 22.08
CA ARG A 58 6.09 -5.83 22.04
C ARG A 58 4.77 -5.93 21.28
N THR A 59 3.79 -5.12 21.66
CA THR A 59 2.54 -4.96 20.90
C THR A 59 2.57 -3.76 19.97
N ASP A 60 3.48 -2.82 20.22
CA ASP A 60 3.60 -1.58 19.45
C ASP A 60 4.61 -1.79 18.31
N PRO A 61 4.15 -1.84 17.05
CA PRO A 61 5.04 -1.95 15.90
C PRO A 61 5.82 -0.65 15.71
N ILE A 62 7.14 -0.75 15.56
CA ILE A 62 8.02 0.38 15.24
C ILE A 62 8.28 0.48 13.73
N LEU A 63 8.85 1.59 13.27
CA LEU A 63 9.19 1.81 11.86
C LEU A 63 10.11 0.71 11.31
N ASP A 64 11.01 0.17 12.13
CA ASP A 64 11.92 -0.90 11.73
C ASP A 64 11.15 -2.19 11.43
N ASP A 65 10.14 -2.56 12.23
CA ASP A 65 9.30 -3.75 12.02
C ASP A 65 8.55 -3.67 10.68
N VAL A 66 8.14 -2.45 10.29
CA VAL A 66 7.51 -2.20 8.99
C VAL A 66 8.52 -2.35 7.86
N SER A 67 9.73 -1.84 8.03
CA SER A 67 10.80 -1.96 7.03
C SER A 67 11.23 -3.42 6.79
N GLU A 68 11.28 -4.22 7.85
CA GLU A 68 11.55 -5.66 7.78
C GLU A 68 10.39 -6.42 7.13
N ALA A 69 9.15 -6.02 7.43
CA ALA A 69 7.97 -6.60 6.76
C ALA A 69 7.96 -6.33 5.24
N PHE A 70 8.36 -5.13 4.79
CA PHE A 70 8.53 -4.81 3.37
C PHE A 70 9.61 -5.66 2.70
N GLN A 71 10.78 -5.79 3.33
CA GLN A 71 11.86 -6.66 2.84
C GLN A 71 11.42 -8.11 2.70
N LEU A 72 10.68 -8.64 3.69
CA LEU A 72 10.17 -10.01 3.69
C LEU A 72 9.15 -10.25 2.55
N MET A 73 8.37 -9.24 2.18
CA MET A 73 7.41 -9.32 1.07
C MET A 73 8.07 -9.26 -0.32
N GLY A 74 9.40 -9.17 -0.38
CA GLY A 74 10.17 -9.16 -1.63
C GLY A 74 10.19 -7.80 -2.33
N GLU A 75 9.70 -6.75 -1.66
CA GLU A 75 9.91 -5.39 -2.11
C GLU A 75 11.30 -4.96 -1.66
N ASN A 76 12.22 -4.86 -2.61
CA ASN A 76 13.49 -4.13 -2.43
C ASN A 76 13.27 -2.61 -2.32
N GLY A 77 12.02 -2.18 -2.05
CA GLY A 77 11.65 -0.81 -1.77
C GLY A 77 12.25 -0.41 -0.44
N SER A 78 13.53 -0.04 -0.49
CA SER A 78 14.18 0.67 0.60
C SER A 78 13.31 1.88 0.97
N VAL A 79 13.36 2.33 2.23
CA VAL A 79 12.79 3.63 2.65
C VAL A 79 13.18 4.76 1.67
N ILE A 80 14.31 4.60 0.99
CA ILE A 80 14.80 5.48 -0.08
C ILE A 80 13.84 5.54 -1.28
N ASP A 81 13.30 4.42 -1.76
CA ASP A 81 12.36 4.40 -2.90
C ASP A 81 11.02 5.05 -2.55
N ILE A 82 10.53 4.84 -1.32
CA ILE A 82 9.33 5.52 -0.83
C ILE A 82 9.57 7.04 -0.77
N ARG A 83 10.75 7.47 -0.30
CA ARG A 83 11.13 8.89 -0.28
C ARG A 83 11.21 9.47 -1.69
N ASN A 84 11.79 8.75 -2.65
CA ASN A 84 11.90 9.20 -4.03
C ASN A 84 10.51 9.34 -4.67
N PHE A 85 9.63 8.36 -4.48
CA PHE A 85 8.24 8.42 -4.94
C PHE A 85 7.47 9.59 -4.34
N LEU A 86 7.68 9.90 -3.06
CA LEU A 86 7.12 11.09 -2.44
C LEU A 86 7.73 12.37 -3.03
N GLY A 87 9.04 12.42 -3.23
CA GLY A 87 9.76 13.54 -3.85
C GLY A 87 9.21 13.89 -5.24
N GLU A 88 9.06 12.90 -6.13
CA GLU A 88 8.47 13.08 -7.47
C GLU A 88 7.05 13.66 -7.41
N LYS A 89 6.26 13.27 -6.40
CA LYS A 89 4.90 13.77 -6.21
C LYS A 89 4.84 15.23 -5.72
N TYR A 90 5.88 15.71 -5.03
CA TYR A 90 5.97 17.08 -4.52
C TYR A 90 6.71 18.04 -5.48
N GLU A 91 7.60 17.53 -6.33
CA GLU A 91 8.31 18.36 -7.34
C GLU A 91 7.44 18.67 -8.57
N GLY A 92 6.44 17.84 -8.90
CA GLY A 92 5.52 18.09 -10.01
C GLY A 92 4.41 19.14 -9.77
N SER A 93 4.48 19.91 -8.68
CA SER A 93 3.45 20.89 -8.27
C SER A 93 3.93 22.35 -8.32
N ASN A 94 4.90 22.68 -9.17
CA ASN A 94 5.35 24.06 -9.42
C ASN A 94 5.18 24.45 -10.89
#